data_AF-A0A9D9GZ65-F1
#
_entry.id   AF-A0A9D9GZ65-F1
#
_cell.length_a   1.000
_cell.length_b   1.000
_cell.length_c   1.000
_cell.angle_alpha   90.00
_cell.angle_beta   90.00
_cell.angle_gamma   90.00
#
_symmetry.space_group_name_H-M   'P 1'
#
loop_
_entity.id
_entity.type
_entity.pdbx_description
1 polymer ?
#
loop_
_entity_poly.entity_id
_entity_poly.type
_entity_poly.pdbx_seq_one_letter_code
_entity_poly.pdbx_strand_id
1 'polypeptide(L)'
;MIEEIVSKKSDFDLTSKSSFSKADEAFTSRSFAALLAKNFIPYSHKKLADNYIIVKRIFKFQAVQSRINNTEKALLAKYDFNTLEYTTVKQMYEELRLLQKWSASDDEKLKHDADTIMEIRTRELKFIDANSYANISNEIYKGYIALEHYFEEISKYKDSK
;
A
#
# COMPACT_ATOMS: atom_id res chain seq x y z
N MET A 1 -55.45 21.60 -9.60
CA MET A 1 -54.96 20.34 -10.23
C MET A 1 -54.21 20.76 -11.49
N ILE A 2 -52.90 20.75 -11.61
CA ILE A 2 -51.85 19.97 -10.93
C ILE A 2 -50.69 20.95 -10.71
N GLU A 3 -50.43 21.25 -9.44
CA GLU A 3 -49.24 21.96 -8.99
C GLU A 3 -47.98 21.14 -9.31
N GLU A 4 -46.91 21.86 -9.65
CA GLU A 4 -45.54 21.51 -9.28
C GLU A 4 -45.14 20.02 -9.34
N ILE A 5 -45.09 19.45 -10.54
CA ILE A 5 -44.24 18.27 -10.83
C ILE A 5 -42.87 18.78 -11.30
N VAL A 6 -42.29 19.70 -10.54
CA VAL A 6 -40.85 19.95 -10.49
C VAL A 6 -40.33 19.19 -9.28
N SER A 7 -40.40 17.86 -9.33
CA SER A 7 -39.76 16.99 -8.35
C SER A 7 -38.71 16.15 -9.06
N LYS A 8 -37.49 16.69 -9.06
CA LYS A 8 -36.22 15.97 -9.00
C LYS A 8 -36.24 14.58 -9.66
N LYS A 9 -36.03 14.53 -10.98
CA LYS A 9 -35.33 13.38 -11.55
C LYS A 9 -33.90 13.45 -11.04
N SER A 10 -33.64 12.69 -10.00
CA SER A 10 -32.31 12.38 -9.51
C SER A 10 -31.53 11.72 -10.64
N ASP A 11 -30.52 12.42 -11.15
CA ASP A 11 -29.40 11.82 -11.89
C ASP A 11 -28.54 10.98 -10.94
N PHE A 12 -29.16 10.02 -10.26
CA PHE A 12 -28.45 9.00 -9.51
C PHE A 12 -28.20 7.82 -10.46
N ASP A 13 -27.19 8.00 -11.29
CA ASP A 13 -26.68 6.97 -12.18
C ASP A 13 -26.03 5.84 -11.35
N LEU A 14 -26.85 4.84 -11.00
CA LEU A 14 -26.43 3.57 -10.39
C LEU A 14 -25.54 2.71 -11.29
N THR A 15 -25.35 3.08 -12.57
CA THR A 15 -24.51 2.34 -13.53
C THR A 15 -23.06 2.83 -13.57
N SER A 16 -22.74 3.91 -12.87
CA SER A 16 -21.37 4.42 -12.70
C SER A 16 -20.45 3.51 -11.85
N LYS A 17 -21.00 2.50 -11.17
CA LYS A 17 -20.20 1.44 -10.54
C LYS A 17 -20.06 0.28 -11.51
N SER A 18 -19.01 0.33 -12.32
CA SER A 18 -18.56 -0.78 -13.17
C SER A 18 -18.68 -2.12 -12.43
N SER A 19 -19.33 -3.11 -13.05
CA SER A 19 -19.52 -4.48 -12.53
C SER A 19 -18.23 -5.26 -12.24
N PHE A 20 -17.06 -4.62 -12.32
CA PHE A 20 -15.75 -5.21 -12.06
C PHE A 20 -15.06 -4.72 -10.78
N SER A 21 -15.63 -3.76 -10.03
CA SER A 21 -14.94 -3.13 -8.89
C SER A 21 -15.74 -3.19 -7.59
N LYS A 22 -15.88 -4.37 -6.95
CA LYS A 22 -16.42 -4.43 -5.56
C LYS A 22 -15.90 -5.55 -4.65
N ALA A 23 -15.32 -6.64 -5.16
CA ALA A 23 -14.89 -7.75 -4.29
C ALA A 23 -13.50 -7.48 -3.68
N ASP A 24 -12.51 -7.16 -4.52
CA ASP A 24 -11.14 -6.91 -4.08
C ASP A 24 -11.03 -5.65 -3.22
N GLU A 25 -11.72 -4.56 -3.60
CA GLU A 25 -11.77 -3.30 -2.83
C GLU A 25 -12.44 -3.45 -1.45
N ALA A 26 -13.44 -4.35 -1.32
CA ALA A 26 -14.09 -4.62 -0.04
C ALA A 26 -13.19 -5.46 0.89
N PHE A 27 -12.41 -6.39 0.34
CA PHE A 27 -11.46 -7.19 1.10
C PHE A 27 -10.26 -6.35 1.57
N THR A 28 -9.74 -5.48 0.70
CA THR A 28 -8.66 -4.55 1.05
C THR A 28 -9.11 -3.58 2.12
N SER A 29 -10.26 -2.91 1.96
CA SER A 29 -10.75 -1.92 2.93
C SER A 29 -11.02 -2.50 4.34
N ARG A 30 -11.58 -3.71 4.45
CA ARG A 30 -11.82 -4.36 5.77
C ARG A 30 -10.54 -4.86 6.44
N SER A 31 -9.68 -5.54 5.67
CA SER A 31 -8.39 -6.04 6.17
C SER A 31 -7.49 -4.88 6.60
N PHE A 32 -7.57 -3.77 5.86
CA PHE A 32 -6.86 -2.54 6.14
C PHE A 32 -7.38 -1.81 7.39
N ALA A 33 -8.70 -1.63 7.53
CA ALA A 33 -9.29 -1.03 8.73
C ALA A 33 -8.91 -1.83 9.99
N ALA A 34 -8.82 -3.16 9.90
CA ALA A 34 -8.36 -4.01 10.98
C ALA A 34 -6.86 -3.84 11.29
N LEU A 35 -6.03 -3.59 10.27
CA LEU A 35 -4.60 -3.35 10.43
C LEU A 35 -4.32 -2.01 11.12
N LEU A 36 -5.01 -0.94 10.71
CA LEU A 36 -4.85 0.38 11.33
C LEU A 36 -5.50 0.50 12.71
N ALA A 37 -6.69 -0.08 12.92
CA ALA A 37 -7.40 0.07 14.18
C ALA A 37 -6.73 -0.66 15.36
N LYS A 38 -5.86 -1.63 15.08
CA LYS A 38 -5.23 -2.48 16.10
C LYS A 38 -3.75 -2.22 16.33
N ASN A 39 -3.05 -1.56 15.40
CA ASN A 39 -1.60 -1.44 15.45
C ASN A 39 -1.15 0.02 15.47
N PHE A 40 -0.17 0.30 16.34
CA PHE A 40 0.59 1.54 16.31
C PHE A 40 1.33 1.67 14.97
N ILE A 41 1.23 2.84 14.33
CA ILE A 41 1.97 3.12 13.10
C ILE A 41 3.38 3.61 13.48
N PRO A 42 4.46 2.89 13.13
CA PRO A 42 5.81 3.34 13.43
C PRO A 42 6.15 4.64 12.69
N TYR A 43 6.93 5.51 13.34
CA TYR A 43 7.37 6.76 12.74
C TYR A 43 8.17 6.55 11.45
N SER A 44 8.97 5.48 11.36
CA SER A 44 9.72 5.08 10.16
C SER A 44 8.79 4.85 8.97
N HIS A 45 7.71 4.09 9.16
CA HIS A 45 6.71 3.82 8.12
C HIS A 45 6.05 5.11 7.64
N LYS A 46 5.66 5.98 8.58
CA LYS A 46 5.02 7.26 8.25
C LYS A 46 5.95 8.15 7.42
N LYS A 47 7.20 8.30 7.84
CA LYS A 47 8.22 9.07 7.12
C LYS A 47 8.43 8.54 5.70
N LEU A 48 8.47 7.22 5.52
CA LEU A 48 8.62 6.61 4.19
C LEU A 48 7.39 6.86 3.31
N ALA A 49 6.18 6.73 3.86
CA ALA A 49 4.94 6.99 3.15
C ALA A 49 4.80 8.45 2.72
N ASP A 50 5.05 9.41 3.62
CA ASP A 50 4.99 10.84 3.29
C ASP A 50 5.95 11.18 2.15
N ASN A 51 7.20 10.69 2.25
CA ASN A 51 8.19 10.87 1.18
C ASN A 51 7.73 10.24 -0.13
N TYR A 52 7.17 9.03 -0.08
CA TYR A 52 6.66 8.34 -1.25
C TYR A 52 5.55 9.13 -1.94
N ILE A 53 4.53 9.56 -1.19
CA ILE A 53 3.37 10.29 -1.72
C ILE A 53 3.76 11.66 -2.29
N ILE A 54 4.64 12.40 -1.60
CA ILE A 54 5.15 13.69 -2.07
C ILE A 54 5.89 13.51 -3.39
N VAL A 55 6.82 12.55 -3.46
CA VAL A 55 7.60 12.32 -4.68
C VAL A 55 6.71 11.84 -5.82
N LYS A 56 5.75 10.94 -5.55
CA LYS A 56 4.77 10.47 -6.53
C LYS A 56 3.94 11.63 -7.10
N ARG A 57 3.47 12.53 -6.23
CA ARG A 57 2.63 13.67 -6.62
C ARG A 57 3.37 14.71 -7.45
N ILE A 58 4.61 15.02 -7.08
CA ILE A 58 5.40 16.09 -7.72
C ILE A 58 6.10 15.59 -8.99
N PHE A 59 6.72 14.42 -8.94
CA PHE A 59 7.66 13.95 -9.97
C PHE A 59 7.16 12.77 -10.80
N LYS A 60 6.01 12.16 -10.44
CA LYS A 60 5.42 10.99 -11.13
C LYS A 60 6.46 9.93 -11.54
N PHE A 61 7.36 9.58 -10.61
CA PHE A 61 8.47 8.61 -10.77
C PHE A 61 8.98 8.41 -12.21
N GLN A 62 9.42 9.49 -12.86
CA GLN A 62 9.92 9.42 -14.25
C GLN A 62 11.36 8.91 -14.37
N ALA A 63 12.10 8.84 -13.26
CA ALA A 63 13.47 8.36 -13.22
C ALA A 63 13.52 6.84 -13.08
N VAL A 64 14.31 6.18 -13.94
CA VAL A 64 14.61 4.74 -13.88
C VAL A 64 15.04 4.37 -12.46
N GLN A 65 14.17 3.68 -11.74
CA GLN A 65 14.50 3.13 -10.44
C GLN A 65 15.27 1.82 -10.65
N SER A 66 16.30 1.57 -9.85
CA SER A 66 17.01 0.29 -9.86
C SER A 66 16.20 -0.77 -9.13
N ARG A 67 16.26 -2.02 -9.61
CA ARG A 67 15.76 -3.18 -8.87
C ARG A 67 16.58 -3.37 -7.58
N ILE A 68 15.99 -4.03 -6.59
CA ILE A 68 16.65 -4.35 -5.32
C ILE A 68 17.88 -5.24 -5.50
N ASN A 69 18.88 -5.02 -4.64
CA ASN A 69 20.17 -5.70 -4.66
C ASN A 69 20.09 -7.12 -4.08
N ASN A 70 21.09 -7.96 -4.37
CA ASN A 70 21.12 -9.35 -3.87
C ASN A 70 21.19 -9.44 -2.34
N THR A 71 21.82 -8.47 -1.67
CA THR A 71 21.84 -8.38 -0.19
C THR A 71 20.45 -8.14 0.39
N GLU A 72 19.65 -7.31 -0.27
CA GLU A 72 18.28 -6.97 0.12
C GLU A 72 17.35 -8.16 -0.11
N LYS A 73 17.53 -8.88 -1.21
CA LYS A 73 16.84 -10.15 -1.47
C LYS A 73 17.17 -11.19 -0.40
N ALA A 74 18.42 -11.28 0.04
CA ALA A 74 18.83 -12.18 1.11
C ALA A 74 18.16 -11.80 2.44
N LEU A 75 18.02 -10.50 2.74
CA LEU A 75 17.31 -10.04 3.93
C LEU A 75 15.81 -10.38 3.88
N LEU A 76 15.16 -10.19 2.72
CA LEU A 76 13.76 -10.61 2.54
C LEU A 76 13.62 -12.13 2.73
N ALA A 77 14.50 -12.92 2.12
CA ALA A 77 14.49 -14.38 2.23
C ALA A 77 14.74 -14.88 3.66
N LYS A 78 15.54 -14.17 4.47
CA LYS A 78 15.75 -14.49 5.90
C LYS A 78 14.44 -14.53 6.71
N TYR A 79 13.44 -13.77 6.28
CA TYR A 79 12.12 -13.65 6.93
C TYR A 79 10.98 -14.26 6.10
N ASP A 80 11.30 -15.10 5.12
CA ASP A 80 10.35 -15.73 4.20
C ASP A 80 9.48 -14.73 3.40
N PHE A 81 10.02 -13.54 3.15
CA PHE A 81 9.36 -12.52 2.33
C PHE A 81 9.70 -12.69 0.85
N ASN A 82 8.67 -12.71 0.01
CA ASN A 82 8.82 -12.71 -1.44
C ASN A 82 9.10 -11.29 -1.94
N THR A 83 9.65 -11.15 -3.14
CA THR A 83 9.72 -9.83 -3.79
C THR A 83 8.31 -9.31 -4.06
N LEU A 84 8.14 -7.99 -4.07
CA LEU A 84 6.83 -7.37 -4.15
C LEU A 84 6.03 -7.77 -5.42
N GLU A 85 6.74 -8.01 -6.52
CA GLU A 85 6.19 -8.51 -7.80
C GLU A 85 5.51 -9.89 -7.69
N TYR A 86 5.88 -10.70 -6.69
CA TYR A 86 5.33 -12.06 -6.45
C TYR A 86 4.54 -12.14 -5.15
N THR A 87 4.14 -11.00 -4.59
CA THR A 87 3.41 -10.97 -3.33
C THR A 87 1.92 -10.75 -3.59
N THR A 88 1.07 -11.54 -2.94
CA THR A 88 -0.39 -11.35 -3.00
C THR A 88 -0.84 -10.27 -2.04
N VAL A 89 -2.05 -9.74 -2.23
CA VAL A 89 -2.66 -8.73 -1.33
C VAL A 89 -2.71 -9.23 0.12
N LYS A 90 -3.11 -10.50 0.32
CA LYS A 90 -3.21 -11.10 1.65
C LYS A 90 -1.84 -11.18 2.34
N GLN A 91 -0.84 -11.70 1.62
CA GLN A 91 0.53 -11.79 2.15
C GLN A 91 1.07 -10.41 2.51
N MET A 92 0.83 -9.40 1.67
CA MET A 92 1.28 -8.03 1.97
C MET A 92 0.67 -7.48 3.26
N TYR A 93 -0.61 -7.71 3.53
CA TYR A 93 -1.20 -7.28 4.81
C TYR A 93 -0.63 -8.04 6.01
N GLU A 94 -0.34 -9.33 5.86
CA GLU A 94 0.31 -10.12 6.91
C GLU A 94 1.73 -9.62 7.19
N GLU A 95 2.50 -9.34 6.14
CA GLU A 95 3.84 -8.75 6.22
C GLU A 95 3.81 -7.37 6.88
N LEU A 96 2.92 -6.47 6.43
CA LEU A 96 2.78 -5.14 7.02
C LEU A 96 2.45 -5.19 8.51
N ARG A 97 1.59 -6.13 8.91
CA ARG A 97 1.27 -6.35 10.33
C ARG A 97 2.49 -6.84 11.12
N LEU A 98 3.29 -7.74 10.55
CA LEU A 98 4.53 -8.22 11.18
C LEU A 98 5.54 -7.09 11.32
N LEU A 99 5.76 -6.31 10.26
CA LEU A 99 6.69 -5.18 10.26
C LEU A 99 6.29 -4.12 11.29
N GLN A 100 5.00 -3.78 11.40
CA GLN A 100 4.52 -2.88 12.46
C GLN A 100 4.83 -3.41 13.86
N LYS A 101 4.61 -4.71 14.09
CA LYS A 101 4.91 -5.35 15.38
C LYS A 101 6.42 -5.33 15.67
N TRP A 102 7.24 -5.59 14.66
CA TRP A 102 8.70 -5.63 14.79
C TRP A 102 9.31 -4.25 15.00
N SER A 103 8.82 -3.22 14.30
CA SER A 103 9.25 -1.83 14.52
C SER A 103 8.89 -1.30 15.91
N ALA A 104 7.91 -1.92 16.58
CA ALA A 104 7.52 -1.64 17.97
C ALA A 104 8.16 -2.60 19.00
N SER A 105 9.02 -3.52 18.58
CA SER A 105 9.70 -4.46 19.48
C SER A 105 10.88 -3.79 20.20
N ASP A 106 11.20 -4.30 21.40
CA ASP A 106 12.37 -3.89 22.18
C ASP A 106 13.69 -4.44 21.63
N ASP A 107 13.63 -5.43 20.71
CA ASP A 107 14.83 -5.95 20.05
C ASP A 107 15.30 -4.97 18.96
N GLU A 108 16.40 -4.28 19.24
CA GLU A 108 17.01 -3.30 18.32
C GLU A 108 17.36 -3.90 16.95
N LYS A 109 17.79 -5.16 16.90
CA LYS A 109 18.13 -5.80 15.62
C LYS A 109 16.88 -6.08 14.81
N LEU A 110 15.85 -6.61 15.46
CA LEU A 110 14.58 -6.90 14.80
C LEU A 110 13.88 -5.63 14.31
N LYS A 111 13.94 -4.57 15.11
CA LYS A 111 13.44 -3.24 14.75
C LYS A 111 14.19 -2.66 13.55
N HIS A 112 15.53 -2.74 13.56
CA HIS A 112 16.35 -2.28 12.44
C HIS A 112 16.09 -3.08 11.16
N ASP A 113 15.99 -4.40 11.26
CA ASP A 113 15.68 -5.27 10.13
C ASP A 113 14.27 -4.94 9.58
N ALA A 114 13.28 -4.69 10.44
CA ALA A 114 11.93 -4.30 10.02
C ALA A 114 11.90 -2.96 9.28
N ASP A 115 12.58 -1.95 9.81
CA ASP A 115 12.68 -0.64 9.16
C ASP A 115 13.41 -0.75 7.81
N THR A 116 14.47 -1.55 7.74
CA THR A 116 15.22 -1.83 6.50
C THR A 116 14.35 -2.54 5.46
N ILE A 117 13.55 -3.53 5.89
CA ILE A 117 12.61 -4.23 5.00
C ILE A 117 11.57 -3.26 4.46
N MET A 118 11.05 -2.32 5.27
CA MET A 118 10.14 -1.30 4.76
C MET A 118 10.78 -0.38 3.73
N GLU A 119 12.05 0.00 3.89
CA GLU A 119 12.78 0.75 2.88
C GLU A 119 12.92 -0.03 1.56
N ILE A 120 13.21 -1.33 1.66
CA ILE A 120 13.26 -2.23 0.50
C ILE A 120 11.89 -2.26 -0.19
N ARG A 121 10.79 -2.45 0.56
CA ARG A 121 9.41 -2.43 0.04
C ARG A 121 9.08 -1.12 -0.66
N THR A 122 9.46 0.02 -0.09
CA THR A 122 9.29 1.32 -0.75
C THR A 122 10.04 1.40 -2.08
N ARG A 123 11.25 0.85 -2.16
CA ARG A 123 12.05 0.85 -3.40
C ARG A 123 11.46 -0.07 -4.47
N GLU A 124 11.00 -1.25 -4.07
CA GLU A 124 10.27 -2.16 -4.97
C GLU A 124 9.00 -1.49 -5.51
N LEU A 125 8.25 -0.80 -4.65
CA LEU A 125 7.03 -0.09 -5.08
C LEU A 125 7.36 1.02 -6.08
N LYS A 126 8.38 1.85 -5.81
CA LYS A 126 8.85 2.88 -6.75
C LYS A 126 9.28 2.27 -8.09
N PHE A 127 9.94 1.11 -8.06
CA PHE A 127 10.34 0.39 -9.26
C PHE A 127 9.13 -0.09 -10.07
N ILE A 128 8.15 -0.70 -9.42
CA ILE A 128 6.92 -1.18 -10.08
C ILE A 128 6.14 -0.01 -10.67
N ASP A 129 5.97 1.09 -9.93
CA ASP A 129 5.28 2.28 -10.42
C ASP A 129 5.95 2.88 -11.66
N ALA A 130 7.28 3.02 -11.63
CA ALA A 130 8.06 3.55 -12.75
C ALA A 130 8.07 2.62 -13.98
N ASN A 131 7.93 1.30 -13.77
CA ASN A 131 7.99 0.28 -14.84
C ASN A 131 6.63 -0.39 -15.10
N SER A 132 5.54 0.23 -14.65
CA SER A 132 4.17 -0.32 -14.66
C SER A 132 3.66 -0.73 -16.05
N TYR A 133 4.27 -0.21 -17.12
CA TYR A 133 3.96 -0.57 -18.51
C TYR A 133 4.50 -1.93 -18.97
N ALA A 134 5.44 -2.57 -18.25
CA ALA A 134 6.19 -3.73 -18.76
C ALA A 134 6.00 -5.06 -17.99
N ASN A 135 5.63 -5.04 -16.69
CA ASN A 135 5.82 -6.22 -15.82
C ASN A 135 4.57 -6.78 -15.13
N ILE A 136 3.36 -6.22 -15.34
CA ILE A 136 2.14 -6.75 -14.69
C ILE A 136 1.61 -7.92 -15.52
N SER A 137 2.25 -9.09 -15.41
CA SER A 137 1.86 -10.29 -16.17
C SER A 137 0.88 -11.20 -15.43
N ASN A 138 0.55 -10.93 -14.16
CA ASN A 138 -0.27 -11.83 -13.34
C ASN A 138 -1.21 -11.07 -12.39
N GLU A 139 -2.51 -11.23 -12.60
CA GLU A 139 -3.58 -10.55 -11.88
C GLU A 139 -3.71 -10.93 -10.39
N ILE A 140 -3.05 -12.00 -9.96
CA ILE A 140 -3.10 -12.51 -8.58
C ILE A 140 -2.08 -11.78 -7.69
N TYR A 141 -0.92 -11.41 -8.24
CA TYR A 141 0.18 -10.79 -7.48
C TYR A 141 0.06 -9.27 -7.42
N LYS A 142 -1.00 -8.82 -6.74
CA LYS A 142 -1.34 -7.40 -6.55
C LYS A 142 -0.87 -6.84 -5.19
N GLY A 143 0.16 -7.43 -4.57
CA GLY A 143 0.69 -6.98 -3.28
C GLY A 143 1.14 -5.51 -3.28
N TYR A 144 1.68 -5.03 -4.40
CA TYR A 144 2.06 -3.63 -4.56
C TYR A 144 0.90 -2.65 -4.36
N ILE A 145 -0.33 -3.01 -4.77
CA ILE A 145 -1.53 -2.20 -4.58
C ILE A 145 -1.85 -2.06 -3.09
N ALA A 146 -1.73 -3.17 -2.33
CA ALA A 146 -1.99 -3.17 -0.89
C ALA A 146 -0.97 -2.30 -0.13
N LEU A 147 0.30 -2.35 -0.54
CA LEU A 147 1.36 -1.52 0.01
C LEU A 147 1.17 -0.03 -0.31
N GLU A 148 0.76 0.27 -1.55
CA GLU A 148 0.47 1.64 -1.97
C GLU A 148 -0.70 2.23 -1.17
N HIS A 149 -1.81 1.50 -1.08
CA HIS A 149 -2.95 1.91 -0.25
C HIS A 149 -2.53 2.13 1.20
N TYR A 150 -1.64 1.29 1.73
CA TYR A 150 -1.10 1.48 3.07
C TYR A 150 -0.37 2.82 3.20
N PHE A 151 0.51 3.18 2.26
CA PHE A 151 1.20 4.47 2.25
C PHE A 151 0.27 5.68 2.10
N GLU A 152 -0.71 5.60 1.19
CA GLU A 152 -1.69 6.67 1.01
C GLU A 152 -2.45 6.98 2.29
N GLU A 153 -2.85 5.93 3.00
CA GLU A 153 -3.66 6.06 4.20
C GLU A 153 -2.83 6.53 5.39
N ILE A 154 -1.65 5.96 5.65
CA ILE A 154 -0.81 6.42 6.78
C ILE A 154 -0.29 7.84 6.60
N SER A 155 -0.12 8.29 5.35
CA SER A 155 0.26 9.68 5.04
C SER A 155 -0.88 10.69 5.32
N LYS A 156 -2.14 10.23 5.34
CA LYS A 156 -3.30 11.08 5.71
C LYS A 156 -3.38 11.32 7.22
N TYR A 157 -2.78 10.46 8.05
CA TYR A 157 -2.79 10.64 9.51
C TYR A 157 -1.90 11.82 9.89
N LYS A 158 -2.53 12.96 10.21
CA LYS A 158 -1.86 14.03 10.94
C LYS A 158 -1.60 13.55 12.36
N ASP A 159 -0.39 13.74 12.88
CA ASP A 159 -0.14 13.50 14.30
C ASP A 159 -1.06 14.46 15.06
N SER A 160 -2.03 13.91 15.80
CA SER A 160 -2.72 14.69 16.82
C SER A 160 -1.66 15.09 17.83
N LYS A 161 -1.34 16.39 17.84
CA LYS A 161 -0.43 17.01 18.80
C LYS A 161 -0.78 16.66 20.24
#